data_AF-A0A654ZKC8-F1
#
_entry.id   AF-A0A654ZKC8-F1
#
_cell.length_a   1.000
_cell.length_b   1.000
_cell.length_c   1.000
_cell.angle_alpha   90.00
_cell.angle_beta   90.00
_cell.angle_gamma   90.00
#
_symmetry.space_group_name_H-M   'P 1'
#
loop_
_entity.id
_entity.type
_entity.pdbx_description
1 polymer ?
#
loop_
_entity_poly.entity_id
_entity_poly.type
_entity_poly.pdbx_seq_one_letter_code
_entity_poly.pdbx_strand_id
1 'polypeptide(L)' 'MHRRQIDTLVGKIREGNFALVPLSLYFAEGKVKVELALARGKQARDKRQDMARRDAQREVLRELGRRAKGMT' A
#
# COMPACT_ATOMS: atom_id res chain seq x y z
N MET A 1 19.54 -13.20 0.21
CA MET A 1 18.62 -13.50 1.33
C MET A 1 19.32 -14.44 2.28
N HIS A 2 19.39 -14.10 3.57
CA HIS A 2 20.08 -14.94 4.55
C HIS A 2 19.10 -15.93 5.20
N ARG A 3 19.56 -17.14 5.53
CA ARG A 3 18.72 -18.23 6.09
C ARG A 3 17.88 -17.78 7.29
N ARG A 4 18.50 -17.06 8.23
CA ARG A 4 17.84 -16.48 9.41
C ARG A 4 16.68 -15.54 9.07
N GLN A 5 16.77 -14.77 8.00
CA GLN A 5 15.69 -13.87 7.57
C GLN A 5 14.50 -14.67 7.04
N ILE A 6 14.76 -15.75 6.30
CA ILE A 6 13.73 -16.65 5.78
C ILE A 6 12.96 -17.29 6.94
N ASP A 7 13.66 -17.86 7.93
CA ASP A 7 13.02 -18.53 9.07
C ASP A 7 12.16 -17.54 9.89
N THR A 8 12.65 -16.30 10.05
CA THR A 8 11.90 -15.22 10.72
C THR A 8 10.64 -14.82 9.92
N LEU A 9 10.74 -14.69 8.59
CA LEU A 9 9.61 -14.34 7.74
C LEU A 9 8.57 -15.46 7.71
N VAL A 10 9.00 -16.72 7.66
CA VAL A 10 8.12 -17.90 7.68
C VAL A 10 7.35 -17.99 8.99
N GLY A 11 8.01 -17.76 10.13
CA GLY A 11 7.32 -17.68 11.43
C GLY A 11 6.25 -16.60 11.45
N LYS A 12 6.60 -15.37 11.03
CA LYS A 12 5.66 -14.23 11.00
C LYS A 12 4.46 -14.42 10.08
N ILE A 13 4.64 -15.06 8.91
CA ILE A 13 3.56 -15.36 7.96
C ILE A 13 2.60 -16.42 8.54
N ARG A 14 3.12 -17.40 9.30
CA ARG A 14 2.31 -18.48 9.90
C ARG A 14 1.52 -18.02 11.12
N GLU A 15 2.10 -17.17 11.96
CA GLU A 15 1.51 -16.78 13.24
C GLU A 15 0.57 -15.58 13.14
N GLY A 16 0.92 -14.60 12.32
CA GLY A 16 0.07 -13.44 12.07
C GLY A 16 -0.38 -13.48 10.63
N ASN A 17 -1.65 -13.15 10.38
CA ASN A 17 -2.25 -12.96 9.06
C ASN A 17 -1.57 -11.81 8.27
N PHE A 18 -0.27 -11.92 8.06
CA PHE A 18 0.62 -11.04 7.34
C PHE A 18 0.91 -11.67 5.98
N ALA A 19 0.86 -10.85 4.94
CA ALA A 19 1.23 -11.22 3.59
C ALA A 19 2.59 -10.61 3.26
N LEU A 20 3.41 -11.36 2.54
CA LEU A 20 4.65 -10.84 1.96
C LEU A 20 4.30 -10.11 0.66
N VAL A 21 4.69 -8.85 0.54
CA VAL A 21 4.42 -8.00 -0.63
C VAL A 21 5.71 -7.35 -1.14
N PRO A 22 5.93 -7.30 -2.47
CA PRO A 22 7.04 -6.57 -3.05
C PRO A 22 6.78 -5.06 -2.98
N LEU A 23 7.80 -4.29 -2.62
CA LEU A 23 7.76 -2.83 -2.62
C LEU A 23 8.37 -2.26 -3.89
N SER A 24 9.56 -2.74 -4.25
CA SER A 24 10.34 -2.20 -5.35
C SER A 24 11.18 -3.29 -6.01
N LEU A 25 11.38 -3.14 -7.31
CA LEU A 25 12.35 -3.90 -8.10
C LEU A 25 13.42 -2.93 -8.54
N TYR A 26 14.69 -3.23 -8.25
CA TYR A 26 15.80 -2.36 -8.61
C TYR A 26 16.96 -3.17 -9.18
N PHE A 27 17.69 -2.58 -10.12
CA PHE A 27 18.86 -3.21 -10.70
C PHE A 27 20.07 -2.94 -9.82
N ALA A 28 20.84 -3.99 -9.53
CA ALA A 28 22.11 -3.89 -8.83
C ALA A 28 23.06 -4.96 -9.40
N GLU A 29 24.26 -4.54 -9.82
CA GLU A 29 25.31 -5.42 -10.34
C GLU A 29 24.82 -6.35 -11.48
N GLY A 30 24.03 -5.79 -12.41
CA GLY A 30 23.48 -6.56 -13.55
C GLY A 30 22.37 -7.55 -13.18
N LYS A 31 21.90 -7.56 -11.93
CA LYS A 31 20.81 -8.42 -11.46
C LYS A 31 19.64 -7.57 -10.95
N VAL A 32 18.43 -8.09 -11.05
CA VAL A 32 17.25 -7.48 -10.43
C VAL A 32 17.15 -7.94 -8.98
N LYS A 33 17.13 -6.98 -8.05
CA LYS A 33 16.86 -7.18 -6.64
C LYS A 33 15.43 -6.76 -6.33
N VAL A 34 14.79 -7.49 -5.43
CA VAL A 34 13.42 -7.24 -4.97
C VAL A 34 13.46 -6.81 -3.52
N GLU A 35 12.83 -5.70 -3.21
CA GLU A 35 12.55 -5.29 -1.84
C GLU A 35 11.20 -5.86 -1.39
N LEU A 36 11.18 -6.52 -0.23
CA LEU A 36 10.02 -7.23 0.30
C LEU A 36 9.60 -6.64 1.65
N ALA A 37 8.29 -6.52 1.85
CA ALA A 37 7.69 -6.09 3.11
C ALA A 37 6.66 -7.11 3.61
N LEU A 38 6.48 -7.18 4.93
CA LEU A 38 5.36 -7.87 5.56
C LEU A 38 4.24 -6.86 5.78
N ALA A 39 3.10 -7.07 5.16
CA ALA A 39 1.92 -6.23 5.30
C ALA A 39 0.76 -7.01 5.92
N ARG A 40 -0.10 -6.33 6.69
CA ARG A 40 -1.37 -6.89 7.17
C ARG A 40 -2.51 -6.27 6.37
N GLY A 41 -3.48 -7.08 5.95
CA GLY A 41 -4.68 -6.55 5.31
C GLY A 41 -5.44 -5.59 6.23
N LYS A 42 -5.90 -4.45 5.70
CA LYS A 42 -6.78 -3.53 6.44
C LYS A 42 -8.09 -4.19 6.83
N GLN A 43 -8.57 -3.93 8.04
CA GLN A 43 -9.86 -4.44 8.51
C GLN A 43 -11.01 -3.86 7.67
N ALA A 44 -12.09 -4.62 7.49
CA ALA A 44 -13.23 -4.20 6.66
C ALA A 44 -13.89 -2.90 7.16
N ARG A 45 -13.81 -2.63 8.46
CA ARG A 45 -14.28 -1.38 9.08
C ARG A 45 -13.49 -0.16 8.60
N ASP A 46 -12.16 -0.26 8.53
CA ASP A 46 -11.30 0.82 8.06
C ASP A 46 -11.51 1.14 6.58
N LYS A 47 -11.87 0.12 5.77
CA LYS A 47 -12.17 0.32 4.35
C LYS A 47 -13.36 1.27 4.15
N ARG A 48 -14.39 1.22 5.01
CA ARG A 48 -15.55 2.12 4.91
C ARG A 48 -15.17 3.56 5.20
N GLN A 49 -14.38 3.79 6.25
CA GLN A 49 -13.89 5.12 6.60
C GLN A 49 -12.98 5.69 5.50
N ASP A 50 -12.08 4.87 4.95
CA ASP A 50 -11.19 5.27 3.86
C ASP A 50 -11.94 5.57 2.56
N MET A 51 -12.98 4.79 2.23
CA MET A 51 -13.84 5.06 1.06
C MET A 51 -14.60 6.38 1.25
N ALA A 52 -15.24 6.59 2.40
CA ALA A 52 -15.94 7.83 2.72
C ALA A 52 -15.01 9.05 2.64
N ARG A 53 -13.79 8.94 3.19
CA ARG A 53 -12.79 10.02 3.12
C ARG A 53 -12.35 10.30 1.68
N ARG A 54 -12.14 9.26 0.86
CA ARG A 54 -11.77 9.42 -0.56
C ARG A 54 -12.86 10.09 -1.37
N ASP A 55 -14.11 9.69 -1.15
CA ASP A 55 -15.25 10.25 -1.88
C ASP A 55 -15.47 11.71 -1.49
N ALA A 56 -15.40 12.04 -0.19
CA ALA A 56 -15.46 13.43 0.28
C ALA A 56 -14.34 14.30 -0.31
N GLN A 57 -13.10 13.80 -0.35
CA GLN A 57 -11.98 14.52 -0.98
C GLN A 57 -12.22 14.75 -2.48
N ARG A 58 -12.75 13.74 -3.18
CA ARG A 58 -13.02 13.82 -4.62
C ARG A 58 -14.14 14.81 -4.93
N GLU A 59 -15.16 14.89 -4.08
CA GLU A 59 -16.25 15.86 -4.18
C GLU A 59 -15.76 17.29 -3.98
N VAL A 60 -14.95 17.54 -2.93
CA VAL A 60 -14.32 18.85 -2.69
C VAL A 60 -13.46 19.29 -3.87
N LEU A 61 -12.64 18.39 -4.42
CA LEU A 61 -11.81 18.67 -5.60
C LEU A 61 -12.65 19.00 -6.84
N ARG A 62 -13.79 18.31 -7.03
CA ARG A 62 -14.71 18.59 -8.15
C ARG A 62 -15.40 19.94 -8.00
N GLU A 63 -15.86 20.28 -6.80
CA GLU A 63 -16.47 21.58 -6.48
C GLU A 63 -15.49 22.73 -6.71
N LEU A 64 -14.26 22.61 -6.18
CA LEU A 64 -13.20 23.59 -6.39
C LEU A 64 -12.85 23.74 -7.88
N GLY A 65 -12.72 22.62 -8.60
CA GLY A 65 -12.43 22.63 -10.03
C GLY A 65 -13.56 23.28 -10.87
N ARG A 66 -14.82 23.03 -10.53
CA ARG A 66 -15.98 23.68 -11.18
C ARG A 66 -16.02 25.18 -10.93
N ARG A 67 -15.76 25.61 -9.70
CA ARG A 67 -15.65 27.04 -9.35
C ARG A 67 -14.54 27.76 -10.11
N ALA A 68 -13.37 27.13 -10.24
CA ALA A 68 -12.25 27.71 -11.00
C ALA A 68 -12.54 27.80 -12.51
N LYS A 69 -13.29 26.83 -13.07
CA LYS A 69 -13.59 26.75 -14.51
C LYS A 69 -14.75 27.64 -14.97
N GLY A 70 -15.58 28.12 -14.04
CA GLY A 70 -16.65 29.10 -14.32
C GLY A 70 -16.24 30.56 -14.11
N MET A 71 -14.96 30.82 -13.80
CA MET A 71 -14.40 32.16 -13.59
C MET A 71 -13.60 32.67 -14.81
N THR A 72 -13.75 32.01 -15.95
CA THR A 72 -13.28 32.45 -17.29
C THR A 72 -14.47 32.73 -18.18
#